data_AF-A0A658NMW8-F1
#
_entry.id   AF-A0A658NMW8-F1
#
_cell.length_a   1.000
_cell.length_b   1.000
_cell.length_c   1.000
_cell.angle_alpha   90.00
_cell.angle_beta   90.00
_cell.angle_gamma   90.00
#
_symmetry.space_group_name_H-M   'P 1'
#
loop_
_entity.id
_entity.type
_entity.pdbx_description
1 polymer ?
#
loop_
_entity_poly.entity_id
_entity_poly.type
_entity_poly.pdbx_seq_one_letter_code
_entity_poly.pdbx_strand_id
1 'polypeptide(L)'
;RAWIRRFWAENIQNQIPEEMRICGENLYAQHSIRYTDLPSYFLVFSIWMNDFCLAWKDTEEWCELLGLHLVPVVDRCAYDEKHIKIMAENVV
;
A
#
# COMPACT_ATOMS: atom_id res chain seq x y z
N ARG A 1 -5.70 5.15 -15.34
CA ARG A 1 -4.93 6.37 -14.98
C ARG A 1 -5.80 7.56 -14.54
N ALA A 2 -6.98 7.83 -15.12
CA ALA A 2 -7.80 8.99 -14.71
C ALA A 2 -8.40 8.87 -13.29
N TRP A 3 -8.84 7.67 -12.89
CA TRP A 3 -9.45 7.44 -11.57
C TRP A 3 -8.53 7.83 -10.41
N ILE A 4 -7.28 7.33 -10.39
CA ILE A 4 -6.35 7.59 -9.28
C ILE A 4 -6.00 9.07 -9.14
N ARG A 5 -5.88 9.80 -10.26
CA ARG A 5 -5.61 11.24 -10.23
C ARG A 5 -6.77 12.03 -9.64
N ARG A 6 -8.00 11.64 -9.99
CA ARG A 6 -9.20 12.25 -9.43
C ARG A 6 -9.31 11.96 -7.94
N PHE A 7 -9.16 10.69 -7.56
CA PHE A 7 -9.16 10.26 -6.16
C PHE A 7 -8.12 11.04 -5.34
N TRP A 8 -6.89 11.16 -5.85
CA TRP A 8 -5.82 11.94 -5.23
C TRP A 8 -6.20 13.41 -5.04
N ALA A 9 -6.70 14.06 -6.10
CA ALA A 9 -7.04 15.48 -6.08
C ALA A 9 -8.22 15.80 -5.14
N GLU A 10 -9.22 14.92 -5.09
CA GLU A 10 -10.44 15.14 -4.32
C GLU A 10 -10.28 14.75 -2.84
N ASN A 11 -9.47 13.74 -2.53
CA ASN A 11 -9.49 13.12 -1.20
C ASN A 11 -8.15 13.19 -0.45
N ILE A 12 -6.99 13.36 -1.09
CA ILE A 12 -5.70 13.13 -0.40
C ILE A 12 -4.80 14.36 -0.42
N GLN A 13 -4.65 15.03 -1.56
CA GLN A 13 -3.58 16.03 -1.76
C GLN A 13 -3.54 17.15 -0.71
N ASN A 14 -4.70 17.54 -0.14
CA ASN A 14 -4.80 18.60 0.85
C ASN A 14 -4.74 18.10 2.30
N GLN A 15 -4.66 16.78 2.51
CA GLN A 15 -4.68 16.15 3.84
C GLN A 15 -3.30 15.66 4.29
N ILE A 16 -2.30 15.70 3.40
CA ILE A 16 -0.96 15.19 3.67
C ILE A 16 0.07 16.32 3.68
N PRO A 17 1.16 16.18 4.46
CA PRO A 17 2.30 17.09 4.39
C PRO A 17 2.91 17.15 2.98
N GLU A 18 3.53 18.27 2.63
CA GLU A 18 4.14 18.49 1.30
C GLU A 18 5.26 17.48 1.02
N GLU A 19 5.98 17.07 2.06
CA GLU A 19 7.12 16.15 1.99
C GLU A 19 6.70 14.67 1.98
N MET A 20 5.40 14.39 2.09
CA MET A 20 4.87 13.03 2.14
C MET A 20 4.65 12.45 0.74
N ARG A 21 5.10 11.20 0.55
CA ARG A 21 4.80 10.41 -0.65
C ARG A 21 4.13 9.10 -0.27
N ILE A 22 2.93 8.88 -0.79
CA ILE A 22 2.20 7.61 -0.65
C ILE A 22 2.47 6.77 -1.90
N CYS A 23 3.04 5.58 -1.72
CA CYS A 23 3.32 4.66 -2.82
C CYS A 23 2.41 3.44 -2.73
N GLY A 24 1.85 3.07 -3.88
CA GLY A 24 0.91 1.96 -3.99
C GLY A 24 0.79 1.47 -5.43
N GLU A 25 0.16 0.32 -5.58
CA GLU A 25 -0.08 -0.34 -6.86
C GLU A 25 -1.47 0.03 -7.41
N ASN A 26 -1.54 0.34 -8.70
CA ASN A 26 -2.81 0.66 -9.36
C ASN A 26 -3.37 -0.56 -10.10
N LEU A 27 -4.35 -1.22 -9.46
CA LEU A 27 -4.97 -2.45 -9.92
C LEU A 27 -6.27 -2.21 -10.70
N TYR A 28 -6.54 -0.97 -11.12
CA TYR A 28 -7.73 -0.64 -11.93
C TYR A 28 -7.76 -1.35 -13.28
N ALA A 29 -6.60 -1.49 -13.94
CA ALA A 29 -6.51 -2.14 -15.24
C ALA A 29 -6.20 -3.63 -15.06
N GLN A 30 -7.08 -4.49 -15.58
CA GLN A 30 -6.79 -5.92 -15.68
C GLN A 30 -5.73 -6.14 -16.77
N HIS A 31 -4.54 -6.58 -16.38
CA HIS A 31 -3.45 -6.91 -17.31
C HIS A 31 -3.43 -8.40 -17.66
N SER A 32 -3.17 -9.27 -16.68
CA SER A 32 -3.01 -10.71 -16.91
C SER A 32 -3.90 -11.58 -16.03
N ILE A 33 -4.18 -11.14 -14.80
CA ILE A 33 -5.00 -11.87 -13.83
C ILE A 33 -6.12 -10.94 -13.37
N ARG A 34 -7.34 -11.46 -13.31
CA ARG A 34 -8.49 -10.72 -12.81
C ARG A 34 -8.64 -10.95 -11.31
N TYR A 35 -8.57 -9.87 -10.55
CA TYR A 35 -8.98 -9.89 -9.15
C TYR A 35 -10.50 -9.72 -9.06
N THR A 36 -11.15 -10.54 -8.24
CA THR A 36 -12.62 -10.53 -8.06
C THR A 36 -13.06 -9.86 -6.77
N ASP A 37 -12.18 -9.77 -5.77
CA ASP A 37 -12.50 -9.27 -4.44
C ASP A 37 -11.40 -8.31 -3.96
N LEU A 38 -11.27 -7.19 -4.68
CA LEU A 38 -10.23 -6.20 -4.41
C LEU A 38 -10.82 -5.09 -3.53
N PRO A 39 -10.22 -4.78 -2.36
CA PRO A 39 -10.79 -3.78 -1.45
C PRO A 39 -10.73 -2.36 -2.02
N SER A 40 -9.79 -2.10 -2.94
CA SER A 40 -9.67 -0.84 -3.68
C SER A 40 -8.84 -1.04 -4.94
N TYR A 41 -9.05 -0.21 -5.96
CA TYR A 41 -8.22 -0.18 -7.17
C TYR A 41 -6.82 0.41 -6.95
N PHE A 42 -6.55 0.95 -5.76
CA PHE A 42 -5.23 1.40 -5.35
C PHE A 42 -4.91 0.86 -3.97
N LEU A 43 -3.82 0.10 -3.86
CA LEU A 43 -3.36 -0.51 -2.62
C LEU A 43 -1.99 0.05 -2.24
N VAL A 44 -1.89 0.59 -1.03
CA VAL A 44 -0.67 1.21 -0.50
C VAL A 44 0.27 0.15 0.03
N PHE A 45 1.56 0.27 -0.30
CA PHE A 45 2.62 -0.62 0.22
C PHE A 45 3.73 0.14 0.97
N SER A 46 3.83 1.46 0.84
CA SER A 46 4.77 2.27 1.65
C SER A 46 4.39 3.74 1.65
N ILE A 47 4.65 4.43 2.77
CA ILE A 47 4.60 5.89 2.86
C ILE A 47 5.98 6.41 3.22
N TRP A 48 6.36 7.51 2.59
CA TRP A 48 7.65 8.17 2.77
C TRP A 48 7.45 9.59 3.27
N MET A 49 8.34 10.02 4.17
CA MET A 49 8.45 11.40 4.64
C MET A 49 9.86 11.89 4.32
N ASN A 50 9.98 12.90 3.46
CA ASN A 50 11.27 13.29 2.88
C ASN A 50 11.96 12.08 2.22
N ASP A 51 13.12 11.67 2.73
CA ASP A 51 13.88 10.52 2.21
C ASP A 51 13.73 9.27 3.08
N PHE A 52 12.86 9.30 4.09
CA PHE A 52 12.67 8.20 5.03
C PHE A 52 11.39 7.44 4.71
N CYS A 53 11.51 6.13 4.54
CA CYS A 53 10.36 5.24 4.54
C CYS A 53 9.85 5.13 5.98
N LEU A 54 8.56 5.38 6.18
CA LEU A 54 7.94 5.28 7.49
C LEU A 54 7.95 3.83 7.99
N ALA A 55 7.91 3.66 9.32
CA ALA A 55 7.69 2.33 9.87
C ALA A 55 6.34 1.80 9.41
N TRP A 56 6.22 0.47 9.34
CA TRP A 56 4.98 -0.15 8.86
C TRP A 56 3.76 0.29 9.68
N LYS A 57 3.90 0.35 11.00
CA LYS A 57 2.84 0.81 11.90
C LYS A 57 2.36 2.23 11.57
N ASP A 58 3.28 3.16 11.33
CA ASP A 58 2.92 4.54 10.97
C ASP A 58 2.23 4.58 9.60
N THR A 59 2.66 3.72 8.67
CA THR A 59 1.99 3.57 7.36
C THR A 59 0.55 3.09 7.53
N GLU A 60 0.29 2.18 8.46
CA GLU A 60 -1.07 1.73 8.78
C GLU A 60 -1.93 2.86 9.35
N GLU A 61 -1.40 3.59 10.33
CA GLU A 61 -2.09 4.72 10.97
C GLU A 61 -2.46 5.79 9.94
N TRP A 62 -1.54 6.14 9.03
CA TRP A 62 -1.83 7.07 7.92
C TRP A 62 -2.88 6.54 6.95
N CYS A 63 -2.86 5.25 6.62
CA CYS A 63 -3.86 4.67 5.73
C CYS A 63 -5.25 4.67 6.36
N GLU A 64 -5.35 4.36 7.66
CA GLU A 64 -6.61 4.45 8.41
C GLU A 64 -7.15 5.89 8.41
N LEU A 65 -6.31 6.88 8.71
CA LEU A 65 -6.68 8.29 8.72
C LEU A 65 -7.16 8.81 7.36
N LEU A 66 -6.53 8.35 6.28
CA LEU A 66 -6.82 8.81 4.91
C LEU A 66 -7.88 7.95 4.19
N GLY A 67 -8.41 6.91 4.84
CA GLY A 67 -9.34 5.97 4.21
C GLY A 67 -8.72 5.20 3.03
N LEU A 68 -7.43 4.91 3.11
CA LEU A 68 -6.67 4.16 2.12
C LEU A 68 -6.60 2.67 2.48
N HIS A 69 -6.55 1.83 1.45
CA HIS A 69 -6.40 0.39 1.62
C HIS A 69 -4.94 -0.03 1.44
N LEU A 70 -4.44 -0.83 2.37
CA LEU A 70 -3.11 -1.43 2.30
C LEU A 70 -3.11 -2.69 1.46
N VAL A 71 -1.93 -3.07 0.96
CA VAL A 71 -1.69 -4.45 0.52
C VAL A 71 -1.86 -5.44 1.68
N PRO A 72 -2.26 -6.69 1.41
CA PRO A 72 -2.36 -7.71 2.46
C PRO A 72 -1.01 -7.96 3.14
N VAL A 73 -1.02 -8.04 4.47
CA VAL A 73 0.15 -8.44 5.26
C VAL A 73 0.12 -9.95 5.43
N VAL A 74 1.18 -10.62 4.96
CA VAL A 74 1.30 -12.08 5.07
C VAL A 74 1.63 -12.51 6.50
N ASP A 75 2.56 -11.82 7.16
CA ASP A 75 2.98 -12.13 8.53
C ASP A 75 3.67 -10.93 9.22
N ARG A 76 3.76 -10.97 10.56
CA ARG A 76 4.48 -10.02 11.42
C ARG A 76 5.34 -10.74 12.44
N CYS A 77 6.59 -10.97 12.07
CA CYS A 77 7.55 -11.69 12.89
C CYS A 77 8.85 -10.89 13.04
N ALA A 78 9.65 -11.27 14.04
CA ALA A 78 11.06 -10.89 14.04
C ALA A 78 11.75 -11.51 12.81
N TYR A 79 12.84 -10.89 12.34
CA TYR A 79 13.56 -11.42 11.21
C TYR A 79 14.10 -12.84 11.49
N ASP A 80 13.66 -13.78 10.67
CA ASP A 80 14.20 -15.14 10.58
C ASP A 80 14.25 -15.53 9.10
N GLU A 81 15.46 -15.68 8.57
CA GLU A 81 15.70 -16.01 7.17
C GLU A 81 15.04 -17.33 6.75
N LYS A 82 15.05 -18.34 7.63
CA LYS A 82 14.46 -19.66 7.32
C LYS A 82 12.95 -19.55 7.21
N HIS A 83 12.33 -18.83 8.15
CA HIS A 83 10.89 -18.56 8.13
C HIS A 83 10.47 -17.81 6.86
N ILE A 84 11.21 -16.76 6.47
CA ILE A 84 10.93 -15.98 5.26
C ILE A 84 11.03 -16.85 4.00
N LYS A 85 12.04 -17.73 3.90
CA LYS A 85 12.18 -18.67 2.78
C LYS A 85 11.00 -19.63 2.68
N ILE A 86 10.60 -20.22 3.80
CA ILE A 86 9.43 -21.11 3.86
C ILE A 86 8.17 -20.35 3.44
N MET A 87 7.96 -19.13 3.92
CA MET A 87 6.80 -18.33 3.50
C MET A 87 6.83 -18.04 2.00
N ALA A 88 7.96 -17.63 1.44
CA ALA A 88 8.08 -17.30 0.02
C ALA A 88 7.72 -18.49 -0.90
N GLU A 89 8.03 -19.73 -0.49
CA GLU A 89 7.66 -20.95 -1.23
C GLU A 89 6.16 -21.25 -1.17
N ASN A 90 5.45 -20.81 -0.12
CA ASN A 90 4.05 -21.11 0.14
C ASN A 90 3.07 -19.98 -0.28
N VAL A 91 3.57 -18.85 -0.77
CA VAL A 91 2.76 -17.67 -1.15
C VAL A 91 2.30 -17.71 -2.61
N VAL A 92 2.52 -18.82 -3.34
CA VAL A 92 2.10 -19.00 -4.75
C VAL A 92 0.83 -19.82 -4.88
#